data_AF-A0A3C2BWI4-F1
#
_entry.id   AF-A0A3C2BWI4-F1
#
_cell.length_a   1.000
_cell.length_b   1.000
_cell.length_c   1.000
_cell.angle_alpha   90.00
_cell.angle_beta   90.00
_cell.angle_gamma   90.00
#
_symmetry.space_group_name_H-M   'P 1'
#
loop_
_entity.id
_entity.type
_entity.pdbx_description
1 polymer ?
#
loop_
_entity_poly.entity_id
_entity_poly.type
_entity_poly.pdbx_seq_one_letter_code
_entity_poly.pdbx_strand_id
1 'polypeptide(L)'
;ASRRLARDLRLQLWAEHLSLDQNDPQLHDPASGLELWNAAADALDHWHETGRRAPRPTGHVRHHTPEPVPPIQRLWAVPISRLVVDPDGRPRRLRGT
;
A
#
# COMPACT_ATOMS: atom_id res chain seq x y z
N ALA A 1 -19.24 10.09 13.34
CA ALA A 1 -18.42 8.99 13.90
C ALA A 1 -17.46 8.39 12.85
N SER A 2 -17.96 7.91 11.70
CA SER A 2 -17.15 7.23 10.67
C SER A 2 -15.94 8.03 10.15
N ARG A 3 -16.08 9.34 9.90
CA ARG A 3 -14.96 10.18 9.43
C ARG A 3 -13.81 10.30 10.43
N ARG A 4 -14.13 10.29 11.74
CA ARG A 4 -13.13 10.34 12.81
C ARG A 4 -12.39 9.02 12.92
N LEU A 5 -13.14 7.90 12.95
CA LEU A 5 -12.55 6.56 12.94
C LEU A 5 -11.62 6.35 11.74
N ALA A 6 -12.05 6.71 10.53
CA ALA A 6 -11.25 6.54 9.32
C ALA A 6 -9.96 7.37 9.36
N ARG A 7 -10.05 8.62 9.84
CA ARG A 7 -8.89 9.50 9.99
C ARG A 7 -7.91 8.97 11.04
N ASP A 8 -8.42 8.63 12.21
CA ASP A 8 -7.58 8.21 13.34
C ASP A 8 -6.89 6.86 13.02
N LEU A 9 -7.60 5.93 12.34
CA LEU A 9 -7.01 4.69 11.82
C LEU A 9 -5.91 4.95 10.78
N ARG A 10 -6.13 5.88 9.83
CA ARG A 10 -5.11 6.25 8.84
C ARG A 10 -3.84 6.75 9.52
N LEU A 11 -3.97 7.68 10.47
CA LEU A 11 -2.84 8.24 11.21
C LEU A 11 -2.08 7.15 11.98
N GLN A 12 -2.80 6.24 12.63
CA GLN A 12 -2.19 5.12 13.36
C GLN A 12 -1.39 4.21 12.42
N LEU A 13 -1.99 3.75 11.33
CA LEU A 13 -1.33 2.85 10.40
C LEU A 13 -0.15 3.52 9.70
N TRP A 14 -0.28 4.80 9.35
CA TRP A 14 0.80 5.55 8.71
C TRP A 14 1.98 5.75 9.63
N ALA A 15 1.73 6.13 10.89
CA ALA A 15 2.76 6.25 11.91
C ALA A 15 3.52 4.93 12.12
N GLU A 16 2.80 3.81 12.23
CA GLU A 16 3.42 2.49 12.38
C GLU A 16 4.31 2.10 11.19
N HIS A 17 3.82 2.28 9.97
CA HIS A 17 4.53 1.87 8.75
C HIS A 17 5.73 2.77 8.42
N LEU A 18 5.61 4.08 8.69
CA LEU A 18 6.68 5.04 8.51
C LEU A 18 7.64 5.11 9.71
N SER A 19 7.30 4.42 10.81
CA SER A 19 8.02 4.52 12.09
C SER A 19 8.11 5.96 12.61
N LEU A 20 7.00 6.69 12.52
CA LEU A 20 6.82 8.07 13.00
C LEU A 20 5.89 8.11 14.21
N ASP A 21 5.82 9.26 14.89
CA ASP A 21 4.81 9.50 15.91
C ASP A 21 3.44 9.74 15.27
N GLN A 22 2.36 9.31 15.92
CA GLN A 22 0.99 9.50 15.41
C GLN A 22 0.57 10.97 15.34
N ASN A 23 1.17 11.83 16.16
CA ASN A 23 0.92 13.27 16.20
C ASN A 23 1.85 14.06 15.28
N ASP A 24 2.61 13.40 14.41
CA ASP A 24 3.48 14.08 13.47
C ASP A 24 2.63 14.97 12.52
N PRO A 25 2.93 16.28 12.44
CA PRO A 25 2.17 17.21 11.60
C PRO A 25 2.18 16.84 10.12
N GLN A 26 3.21 16.12 9.65
CA GLN A 26 3.31 15.67 8.25
C GLN A 26 2.23 14.63 7.90
N LEU A 27 1.66 13.93 8.87
CA LEU A 27 0.61 12.93 8.66
C LEU A 27 -0.81 13.53 8.62
N HIS A 28 -0.98 14.76 9.08
CA HIS A 28 -2.30 15.42 9.12
C HIS A 28 -2.84 15.73 7.74
N ASP A 29 -1.99 16.25 6.85
CA ASP A 29 -2.34 16.46 5.45
C ASP A 29 -2.18 15.17 4.64
N PRO A 30 -3.25 14.65 4.01
CA PRO A 30 -3.17 13.41 3.24
C PRO A 30 -2.22 13.46 2.04
N ALA A 31 -2.07 14.61 1.38
CA ALA A 31 -1.19 14.73 0.21
C ALA A 31 0.28 14.68 0.65
N SER A 32 0.65 15.51 1.62
CA SER A 32 2.00 15.54 2.20
C SER A 32 2.40 14.19 2.81
N GLY A 33 1.50 13.53 3.53
CA GLY A 33 1.80 12.22 4.11
C GLY A 33 1.90 11.10 3.06
N LEU A 34 1.23 11.23 1.91
CA LEU A 34 1.41 10.30 0.78
C LEU A 34 2.76 10.53 0.07
N GLU A 35 3.18 11.77 -0.08
CA GLU A 35 4.52 12.09 -0.59
C GLU A 35 5.60 11.52 0.33
N LEU A 36 5.44 11.67 1.65
CA LEU A 36 6.31 11.06 2.65
C LEU A 36 6.32 9.54 2.57
N TRP A 37 5.16 8.93 2.34
CA TRP A 37 5.03 7.48 2.15
C TRP A 37 5.83 6.98 0.94
N ASN A 38 5.70 7.65 -0.20
CA ASN A 38 6.44 7.31 -1.41
C ASN A 38 7.95 7.51 -1.21
N ALA A 39 8.36 8.62 -0.58
CA ALA A 39 9.77 8.88 -0.32
C ALA A 39 10.40 7.83 0.62
N ALA A 40 9.67 7.38 1.64
CA ALA A 40 10.12 6.30 2.53
C ALA A 40 10.24 4.97 1.77
N ALA A 41 9.29 4.68 0.88
CA ALA A 41 9.32 3.50 0.02
C ALA A 41 10.53 3.53 -0.93
N ASP A 42 10.78 4.66 -1.60
CA ASP A 42 11.91 4.87 -2.50
C ASP A 42 13.24 4.70 -1.77
N ALA A 43 13.37 5.27 -0.56
CA ALA A 43 14.57 5.14 0.24
C ALA A 43 14.85 3.68 0.61
N LEU A 44 13.82 2.93 1.03
CA LEU A 44 13.97 1.53 1.42
C LEU A 44 14.25 0.63 0.21
N ASP A 45 13.57 0.85 -0.92
CA ASP A 45 13.83 0.12 -2.16
C ASP A 45 15.24 0.41 -2.70
N HIS A 46 15.68 1.67 -2.71
CA HIS A 46 17.04 2.03 -3.10
C HIS A 46 18.09 1.37 -2.19
N TRP A 47 17.84 1.29 -0.87
CA TRP A 47 18.72 0.58 0.05
C TRP A 47 18.80 -0.92 -0.28
N HIS A 48 17.68 -1.53 -0.67
CA HIS A 48 17.65 -2.93 -1.13
C HIS A 48 18.43 -3.11 -2.44
N GLU A 49 18.22 -2.24 -3.43
CA GLU A 49 18.85 -2.29 -4.76
C GLU A 49 20.36 -2.06 -4.71
N THR A 50 20.82 -1.15 -3.85
CA THR A 50 22.24 -0.84 -3.68
C THR A 50 23.00 -1.90 -2.85
N GLY A 51 22.33 -3.00 -2.48
CA GLY A 51 22.94 -4.09 -1.74
C GLY A 51 23.16 -3.78 -0.26
N ARG A 52 22.31 -2.92 0.33
CA ARG A 52 22.24 -2.65 1.78
C ARG A 52 23.51 -2.06 2.40
N ARG A 53 24.20 -1.20 1.63
CA ARG A 53 25.53 -0.65 2.00
C ARG A 53 25.47 0.50 3.02
N ALA A 54 24.32 1.16 3.16
CA ALA A 54 24.10 2.26 4.10
C ALA A 54 23.28 1.80 5.32
N PRO A 55 23.17 2.61 6.39
CA PRO A 55 22.21 2.36 7.46
C PRO A 55 20.80 2.17 6.90
N ARG A 56 20.08 1.16 7.41
CA ARG A 56 18.74 0.84 6.93
C ARG A 56 17.79 2.02 7.20
N PRO A 57 17.06 2.53 6.19
CA PRO A 57 16.00 3.52 6.38
C PRO A 57 14.95 3.02 7.38
N THR A 58 14.41 3.93 8.20
CA THR A 58 13.34 3.61 9.14
C THR A 58 12.04 3.28 8.40
N GLY A 59 11.21 2.44 9.01
CA GLY A 59 9.95 2.02 8.43
C GLY A 59 10.00 0.70 7.65
N HIS A 60 8.81 0.34 7.14
CA HIS A 60 8.55 -0.94 6.48
C HIS A 60 7.94 -0.80 5.09
N VAL A 61 7.68 0.44 4.66
CA VAL A 61 7.01 0.73 3.39
C VAL A 61 7.93 0.43 2.22
N ARG A 62 7.40 -0.26 1.21
CA ARG A 62 8.07 -0.56 -0.06
C ARG A 62 7.08 -0.51 -1.21
N HIS A 63 7.59 -0.26 -2.42
CA HIS A 63 6.76 -0.35 -3.61
C HIS A 63 6.32 -1.80 -3.84
N HIS A 64 5.03 -1.98 -4.05
CA HIS A 64 4.51 -3.26 -4.49
C HIS A 64 4.75 -3.39 -6.00
N THR A 65 5.73 -4.22 -6.36
CA THR A 65 5.99 -4.59 -7.75
C THR A 65 5.32 -5.93 -8.04
N PRO A 66 4.12 -5.94 -8.66
CA PRO A 66 3.46 -7.19 -9.02
C PRO A 66 4.26 -7.90 -10.11
N GLU A 67 4.40 -9.21 -9.99
CA GLU A 67 5.06 -10.01 -11.00
C GLU A 67 4.21 -10.03 -12.28
N PRO A 68 4.80 -9.76 -13.47
CA PRO A 68 4.04 -9.76 -14.71
C PRO A 68 3.51 -11.17 -15.01
N VAL A 69 2.20 -11.28 -15.15
CA VAL A 69 1.54 -12.53 -15.53
C VAL A 69 1.80 -12.82 -17.02
N PRO A 70 2.32 -14.01 -17.37
CA PRO A 70 2.48 -14.42 -18.77
C PRO A 70 1.19 -14.24 -19.58
N PRO A 71 1.28 -13.82 -20.86
CA PRO A 71 0.11 -13.46 -21.66
C PRO A 71 -0.91 -14.61 -21.79
N ILE A 72 -0.43 -15.86 -21.86
CA ILE A 72 -1.26 -17.06 -21.94
C ILE A 72 -2.06 -17.27 -20.63
N GLN A 73 -1.43 -17.02 -19.48
CA GLN A 73 -2.10 -17.11 -18.18
C GLN A 73 -3.11 -15.98 -17.99
N ARG A 74 -2.79 -14.78 -18.49
CA ARG A 74 -3.68 -13.61 -18.42
C ARG A 74 -5.02 -13.84 -19.14
N LEU A 75 -5.04 -14.65 -20.20
CA LEU A 75 -6.24 -14.97 -20.96
C LEU A 75 -7.34 -15.64 -20.11
N TRP A 76 -6.94 -16.51 -19.17
CA TRP A 76 -7.87 -17.22 -18.28
C TRP A 76 -7.92 -16.63 -16.87
N ALA A 77 -6.86 -15.95 -16.42
CA ALA A 77 -6.83 -15.33 -15.09
C ALA A 77 -7.89 -14.22 -14.93
N VAL A 78 -8.12 -13.40 -15.96
CA VAL A 78 -9.12 -12.32 -15.94
C VAL A 78 -10.56 -12.84 -15.81
N PRO A 79 -11.03 -13.82 -16.60
CA PRO A 79 -12.38 -14.35 -16.41
C PRO A 79 -12.54 -15.10 -15.07
N ILE A 80 -11.52 -15.84 -14.61
CA ILE A 80 -11.56 -16.56 -13.33
C ILE A 80 -11.63 -15.60 -12.14
N SER A 81 -10.83 -14.52 -12.14
CA SER A 81 -10.86 -13.53 -11.06
C SER A 81 -12.22 -12.83 -10.98
N ARG A 82 -12.86 -12.53 -12.10
CA ARG A 82 -14.18 -11.88 -12.09
C ARG A 82 -15.32 -12.81 -11.67
N LEU A 83 -15.25 -14.09 -12.03
CA LEU A 83 -16.39 -15.02 -11.88
C LEU A 83 -16.30 -15.90 -10.64
N VAL A 84 -15.10 -16.26 -10.21
CA VAL A 84 -14.86 -17.29 -9.18
C VAL A 84 -14.21 -16.69 -7.94
N VAL A 85 -13.19 -15.84 -8.11
CA VAL A 85 -12.39 -15.32 -7.00
C VAL A 85 -12.82 -13.91 -6.64
N ASP A 86 -13.76 -13.78 -5.70
CA ASP A 86 -14.03 -12.49 -5.09
C ASP A 86 -13.26 -12.39 -3.77
N PRO A 87 -12.20 -11.58 -3.74
CA PRO A 87 -11.35 -11.45 -2.55
C PRO A 87 -12.14 -10.94 -1.33
N ASP A 88 -13.26 -10.25 -1.55
CA ASP A 88 -14.02 -9.58 -0.49
C ASP A 88 -15.34 -10.31 -0.15
N GLY A 89 -15.65 -11.45 -0.78
CA GLY A 89 -16.88 -12.23 -0.51
C GLY A 89 -18.20 -11.49 -0.81
N ARG A 90 -18.10 -10.40 -1.57
CA ARG A 90 -19.19 -9.48 -1.88
C ARG A 90 -20.29 -10.18 -2.70
N PRO A 91 -21.59 -9.97 -2.37
CA PRO A 91 -22.67 -10.54 -3.14
C PRO A 91 -22.64 -10.04 -4.59
N ARG A 92 -22.95 -10.93 -5.55
CA ARG A 92 -22.82 -10.67 -7.01
C ARG A 92 -23.41 -9.35 -7.50
N ARG A 93 -24.46 -8.83 -6.84
CA ARG A 93 -25.14 -7.56 -7.16
C ARG A 93 -24.31 -6.30 -6.86
N LEU A 94 -23.28 -6.43 -6.03
CA LEU A 94 -22.35 -5.35 -5.65
C LEU A 94 -20.97 -5.51 -6.34
N ARG A 95 -20.79 -6.56 -7.14
CA ARG A 95 -19.62 -6.75 -8.02
C ARG A 95 -19.85 -5.95 -9.30
N GLY A 96 -19.70 -4.63 -9.20
CA GLY A 96 -20.05 -3.69 -10.27
C GLY A 96 -18.83 -3.23 -11.09
N THR A 97 -18.89 -3.58 -12.38
CA THR A 97 -18.23 -3.09 -13.61
C THR A 97 -16.71 -2.93 -13.65
#